data_AF-A0A1V5HQF5-F1
#
_entry.id   AF-A0A1V5HQF5-F1
#
_cell.length_a   1.000
_cell.length_b   1.000
_cell.length_c   1.000
_cell.angle_alpha   90.00
_cell.angle_beta   90.00
_cell.angle_gamma   90.00
#
_symmetry.space_group_name_H-M   'P 1'
#
loop_
_entity.id
_entity.type
_entity.pdbx_description
1 polymer ?
#
loop_
_entity_poly.entity_id
_entity_poly.type
_entity_poly.pdbx_seq_one_letter_code
_entity_poly.pdbx_strand_id
1 'polypeptide(L)'
;MLWALLLLFPQRKQILYNKLNMKHALDVYEELKDASEYALSDWLRLPVNDDLSFELINLNAAAAFIFDRLFAKENAGVEVTKCAEEDLMEHYSAEALSNEAAGLLLRMKEADFEKDQSDFAGYYRFITQTEDYVKEASKDSEGMLALIYIEKLISIIMKANKEQNSLRVGEVVFVNLTAAWALIYKELYGPRFVGLRSSPYFEGVEEAASRIRCEINE
;
A
#
# COMPACT_ATOMS: atom_id res chain seq x y z
N MET A 1 -35.92 -14.36 -13.78
CA MET A 1 -36.09 -13.09 -13.05
C MET A 1 -34.87 -12.68 -12.22
N LEU A 2 -33.66 -13.24 -12.47
CA LEU A 2 -32.42 -12.88 -11.76
C LEU A 2 -31.45 -12.00 -12.58
N TRP A 3 -31.85 -11.59 -13.78
CA TRP A 3 -31.06 -10.70 -14.66
C TRP A 3 -31.27 -9.20 -14.36
N ALA A 4 -32.19 -8.85 -13.46
CA ALA A 4 -32.56 -7.46 -13.18
C ALA A 4 -31.65 -6.75 -12.15
N LEU A 5 -30.80 -7.48 -11.42
CA LEU A 5 -29.88 -6.88 -10.43
C LEU A 5 -28.54 -6.43 -11.03
N LEU A 6 -28.24 -6.81 -12.28
CA LEU A 6 -27.04 -6.35 -13.01
C LEU A 6 -27.19 -4.96 -13.65
N LEU A 7 -28.33 -4.29 -13.45
CA LEU A 7 -28.64 -2.96 -14.01
C LEU A 7 -28.57 -1.82 -12.97
N LEU A 8 -28.29 -2.11 -11.69
CA LEU A 8 -28.18 -1.08 -10.64
C LEU A 8 -26.78 -0.44 -10.51
N PHE A 9 -25.81 -0.84 -11.32
CA PHE A 9 -24.48 -0.21 -11.34
C PHE A 9 -23.96 0.02 -12.78
N PRO A 10 -24.44 1.06 -13.49
CA PRO A 10 -23.88 1.42 -14.79
C PRO A 10 -22.41 1.87 -14.69
N GLN A 11 -22.00 2.45 -13.54
CA GLN A 11 -20.63 2.96 -13.36
C GLN A 11 -19.57 1.86 -13.28
N ARG A 12 -19.86 0.68 -12.73
CA ARG A 12 -18.86 -0.40 -12.59
C ARG A 12 -18.46 -1.04 -13.93
N LYS A 13 -19.35 -1.07 -14.92
CA LYS A 13 -19.02 -1.63 -16.25
C LYS A 13 -18.21 -0.66 -17.11
N GLN A 14 -18.37 0.65 -16.90
CA GLN A 14 -17.63 1.66 -17.66
C GLN A 14 -16.19 1.81 -17.14
N ILE A 15 -15.96 1.61 -15.84
CA ILE A 15 -14.63 1.46 -15.24
C ILE A 15 -13.89 0.24 -15.83
N LEU A 16 -14.60 -0.88 -16.05
CA LEU A 16 -14.02 -2.10 -16.61
C LEU A 16 -13.57 -1.96 -18.08
N TYR A 17 -14.19 -1.06 -18.85
CA TYR A 17 -13.86 -0.87 -20.28
C TYR A 17 -12.79 0.21 -20.51
N ASN A 18 -12.63 1.17 -19.60
CA ASN A 18 -11.46 2.05 -19.59
C ASN A 18 -10.18 1.31 -19.16
N LYS A 19 -10.30 0.24 -18.35
CA LYS A 19 -9.22 -0.69 -17.95
C LYS A 19 -8.52 -1.45 -19.09
N LEU A 20 -9.07 -1.44 -20.32
CA LEU A 20 -8.51 -2.20 -21.45
C LEU A 20 -7.28 -1.54 -22.12
N ASN A 21 -6.81 -0.40 -21.60
CA ASN A 21 -5.55 0.27 -21.98
C ASN A 21 -4.84 0.90 -20.75
N MET A 22 -5.03 0.34 -19.55
CA MET A 22 -4.52 0.92 -18.28
C MET A 22 -3.22 0.24 -17.84
N LYS A 23 -2.27 1.05 -17.35
CA LYS A 23 -0.95 0.59 -16.88
C LYS A 23 -1.01 0.20 -15.41
N HIS A 24 -0.47 -0.96 -15.07
CA HIS A 24 -0.50 -1.51 -13.71
C HIS A 24 0.09 -0.55 -12.67
N ALA A 25 1.11 0.23 -13.02
CA ALA A 25 1.73 1.17 -12.09
C ALA A 25 0.83 2.36 -11.72
N LEU A 26 -0.01 2.82 -12.65
CA LEU A 26 -0.99 3.86 -12.35
C LEU A 26 -2.07 3.31 -11.42
N ASP A 27 -2.51 2.08 -11.67
CA ASP A 27 -3.46 1.39 -10.79
C ASP A 27 -2.89 1.20 -9.38
N VAL A 28 -1.61 0.85 -9.26
CA VAL A 28 -0.91 0.80 -7.97
C VAL A 28 -0.93 2.15 -7.28
N TYR A 29 -0.67 3.25 -8.00
CA TYR A 29 -0.66 4.58 -7.40
C TYR A 29 -2.02 4.96 -6.80
N GLU A 30 -3.10 4.80 -7.59
CA GLU A 30 -4.46 5.11 -7.15
C GLU A 30 -4.91 4.18 -6.00
N GLU A 31 -4.65 2.88 -6.09
CA GLU A 31 -5.03 1.92 -5.04
C GLU A 31 -4.29 2.21 -3.72
N LEU A 32 -3.00 2.56 -3.77
CA LEU A 32 -2.24 2.92 -2.57
C LEU A 32 -2.73 4.25 -1.97
N LYS A 33 -3.11 5.21 -2.81
CA LYS A 33 -3.75 6.46 -2.37
C LYS A 33 -5.04 6.17 -1.63
N ASP A 34 -5.99 5.49 -2.26
CA ASP A 34 -7.27 5.11 -1.66
C ASP A 34 -7.09 4.32 -0.36
N ALA A 35 -6.19 3.33 -0.34
CA ALA A 35 -5.95 2.50 0.84
C ALA A 35 -5.30 3.28 1.99
N SER A 36 -4.39 4.21 1.69
CA SER A 36 -3.75 5.07 2.69
C SER A 36 -4.74 6.08 3.30
N GLU A 37 -5.59 6.69 2.47
CA GLU A 37 -6.65 7.61 2.90
C GLU A 37 -7.71 6.89 3.75
N TYR A 38 -8.12 5.69 3.33
CA TYR A 38 -9.07 4.86 4.07
C TYR A 38 -8.52 4.43 5.45
N ALA A 39 -7.24 4.04 5.52
CA ALA A 39 -6.60 3.71 6.80
C ALA A 39 -6.53 4.92 7.74
N LEU A 40 -6.32 6.12 7.22
CA LEU A 40 -6.21 7.34 8.03
C LEU A 40 -7.58 7.88 8.48
N SER A 41 -8.50 8.01 7.55
CA SER A 41 -9.76 8.73 7.76
C SER A 41 -10.81 7.85 8.42
N ASP A 42 -11.02 6.63 7.92
CA ASP A 42 -12.10 5.76 8.37
C ASP A 42 -11.71 4.94 9.60
N TRP A 43 -10.47 4.42 9.61
CA TRP A 43 -10.00 3.57 10.70
C TRP A 43 -9.40 4.35 11.87
N LEU A 44 -8.40 5.18 11.59
CA LEU A 44 -7.67 5.90 12.65
C LEU A 44 -8.36 7.20 13.03
N ARG A 45 -9.28 7.71 12.20
CA ARG A 45 -9.98 8.99 12.37
C ARG A 45 -9.01 10.13 12.62
N LEU A 46 -7.87 10.09 11.92
CA LEU A 46 -6.81 11.09 12.06
C LEU A 46 -7.03 12.21 11.04
N PRO A 47 -6.86 13.47 11.45
CA PRO A 47 -6.90 14.58 10.51
C PRO A 47 -5.73 14.47 9.54
N VAL A 48 -6.01 14.62 8.25
CA VAL A 48 -4.99 14.76 7.20
C VAL A 48 -4.78 16.26 6.96
N ASN A 49 -3.64 16.78 7.37
CA ASN A 49 -3.22 18.14 7.02
C ASN A 49 -2.43 18.11 5.70
N ASP A 50 -2.17 19.29 5.13
CA ASP A 50 -1.51 19.43 3.83
C ASP A 50 -0.13 18.76 3.81
N ASP A 51 0.68 18.95 4.85
CA ASP A 51 2.02 18.33 4.96
C ASP A 51 1.95 16.80 4.94
N LEU A 52 1.02 16.21 5.71
CA LEU A 52 0.81 14.76 5.71
C LEU A 52 0.31 14.30 4.33
N SER A 53 -0.62 15.01 3.72
CA SER A 53 -1.12 14.71 2.38
C SER A 53 0.02 14.67 1.35
N PHE A 54 0.94 15.65 1.40
CA PHE A 54 2.08 15.71 0.49
C PHE A 54 3.09 14.58 0.72
N GLU A 55 3.37 14.21 1.98
CA GLU A 55 4.23 13.06 2.29
C GLU A 55 3.60 11.75 1.77
N LEU A 56 2.27 11.59 1.89
CA LEU A 56 1.54 10.41 1.39
C LEU A 56 1.58 10.29 -0.13
N ILE A 57 1.28 11.39 -0.85
CA ILE A 57 1.30 11.41 -2.31
C ILE A 57 2.69 11.02 -2.83
N ASN A 58 3.75 11.59 -2.25
CA ASN A 58 5.13 11.26 -2.63
C ASN A 58 5.47 9.78 -2.37
N LEU A 59 5.08 9.24 -1.22
CA LEU A 59 5.32 7.84 -0.88
C LEU A 59 4.58 6.89 -1.85
N ASN A 60 3.31 7.16 -2.14
CA ASN A 60 2.48 6.36 -3.04
C ASN A 60 3.06 6.36 -4.47
N ALA A 61 3.43 7.55 -4.97
CA ALA A 61 4.02 7.68 -6.30
C ALA A 61 5.40 6.99 -6.39
N ALA A 62 6.23 7.11 -5.35
CA ALA A 62 7.51 6.43 -5.28
C ALA A 62 7.37 4.90 -5.29
N ALA A 63 6.43 4.35 -4.51
CA ALA A 63 6.17 2.92 -4.48
C ALA A 63 5.64 2.40 -5.84
N ALA A 64 4.71 3.12 -6.46
CA ALA A 64 4.20 2.81 -7.80
C ALA A 64 5.31 2.86 -8.87
N PHE A 65 6.23 3.82 -8.79
CA PHE A 65 7.39 3.90 -9.68
C PHE A 65 8.33 2.69 -9.52
N ILE A 66 8.62 2.28 -8.29
CA ILE A 66 9.44 1.09 -8.01
C ILE A 66 8.75 -0.17 -8.51
N PHE A 67 7.44 -0.27 -8.28
CA PHE A 67 6.63 -1.37 -8.79
C PHE A 67 6.72 -1.50 -10.31
N ASP A 68 6.57 -0.39 -11.05
CA ASP A 68 6.76 -0.36 -12.51
C ASP A 68 8.15 -0.88 -12.89
N ARG A 69 9.20 -0.37 -12.23
CA ARG A 69 10.58 -0.71 -12.55
C ARG A 69 10.92 -2.18 -12.30
N LEU A 70 10.42 -2.74 -11.20
CA LEU A 70 10.75 -4.10 -10.79
C LEU A 70 9.89 -5.14 -11.50
N PHE A 71 8.59 -4.89 -11.66
CA PHE A 71 7.62 -5.93 -11.97
C PHE A 71 6.90 -5.72 -13.30
N ALA A 72 6.20 -4.59 -13.49
CA ALA A 72 5.37 -4.36 -14.68
C ALA A 72 6.19 -4.02 -15.93
N LYS A 73 7.27 -3.24 -15.76
CA LYS A 73 8.21 -2.77 -16.79
C LYS A 73 7.52 -2.03 -17.96
N GLU A 74 6.47 -1.28 -17.66
CA GLU A 74 5.58 -0.66 -18.65
C GLU A 74 6.04 0.74 -19.09
N ASN A 75 7.18 1.22 -18.56
CA ASN A 75 7.65 2.61 -18.72
C ASN A 75 6.55 3.60 -18.29
N ALA A 76 5.82 3.23 -17.23
CA ALA A 76 4.69 3.97 -16.66
C ALA A 76 5.13 5.11 -15.74
N GLY A 77 6.43 5.18 -15.41
CA GLY A 77 6.97 6.25 -14.55
C GLY A 77 6.56 7.67 -14.98
N VAL A 78 6.42 7.95 -16.28
CA VAL A 78 5.96 9.28 -16.76
C VAL A 78 4.51 9.58 -16.37
N GLU A 79 3.63 8.59 -16.36
CA GLU A 79 2.22 8.76 -16.01
C GLU A 79 2.03 8.89 -14.50
N VAL A 80 2.70 8.06 -13.71
CA VAL A 80 2.71 8.17 -12.24
C VAL A 80 3.24 9.54 -11.80
N THR A 81 4.34 9.99 -12.42
CA THR A 81 4.90 11.31 -12.13
C THR A 81 3.94 12.45 -12.46
N LYS A 82 3.20 12.35 -13.58
CA LYS A 82 2.20 13.37 -13.93
C LYS A 82 1.03 13.40 -12.96
N CYS A 83 0.52 12.24 -12.54
CA CYS A 83 -0.58 12.21 -11.57
C CYS A 83 -0.14 12.79 -10.22
N ALA A 84 1.07 12.44 -9.77
CA ALA A 84 1.65 13.03 -8.56
C ALA A 84 1.89 14.55 -8.69
N GLU A 85 2.31 15.03 -9.86
CA GLU A 85 2.46 16.46 -10.14
C GLU A 85 1.11 17.20 -10.10
N GLU A 86 0.06 16.59 -10.67
CA GLU A 86 -1.31 17.12 -10.62
C GLU A 86 -1.84 17.19 -9.18
N ASP A 87 -1.60 16.16 -8.38
CA ASP A 87 -2.04 16.09 -6.98
C ASP A 87 -1.26 17.04 -6.05
N LEU A 88 0.05 17.22 -6.28
CA LEU A 88 0.91 18.09 -5.47
C LEU A 88 0.89 19.56 -5.91
N MET A 89 0.47 19.84 -7.16
CA MET A 89 0.44 21.18 -7.74
C MET A 89 1.76 21.94 -7.52
N GLU A 90 1.72 23.10 -6.86
CA GLU A 90 2.91 23.93 -6.59
C GLU A 90 3.92 23.30 -5.62
N HIS A 91 3.53 22.25 -4.89
CA HIS A 91 4.39 21.51 -3.97
C HIS A 91 5.13 20.34 -4.64
N TYR A 92 4.91 20.11 -5.93
CA TYR A 92 5.57 19.03 -6.66
C TYR A 92 7.09 19.26 -6.74
N SER A 93 7.86 18.20 -6.47
CA SER A 93 9.30 18.17 -6.67
C SER A 93 9.74 16.80 -7.20
N ALA A 94 10.24 16.79 -8.44
CA ALA A 94 10.80 15.59 -9.06
C ALA A 94 11.98 15.02 -8.25
N GLU A 95 12.77 15.90 -7.60
CA GLU A 95 13.85 15.49 -6.72
C GLU A 95 13.33 14.78 -5.47
N ALA A 96 12.27 15.32 -4.84
CA ALA A 96 11.66 14.69 -3.68
C ALA A 96 11.12 13.29 -3.99
N LEU A 97 10.38 13.14 -5.10
CA LEU A 97 9.86 11.85 -5.54
C LEU A 97 10.99 10.86 -5.88
N SER A 98 12.03 11.33 -6.56
CA SER A 98 13.20 10.48 -6.87
C SER A 98 13.95 10.05 -5.60
N ASN A 99 14.11 10.95 -4.64
CA ASN A 99 14.77 10.65 -3.36
C ASN A 99 13.96 9.65 -2.53
N GLU A 100 12.63 9.81 -2.51
CA GLU A 100 11.73 8.88 -1.83
C GLU A 100 11.81 7.48 -2.46
N ALA A 101 11.77 7.39 -3.79
CA ALA A 101 11.94 6.11 -4.50
C ALA A 101 13.32 5.47 -4.28
N ALA A 102 14.39 6.27 -4.29
CA ALA A 102 15.72 5.78 -3.97
C ALA A 102 15.82 5.27 -2.51
N GLY A 103 15.18 5.96 -1.58
CA GLY A 103 15.12 5.59 -0.16
C GLY A 103 14.41 4.25 0.05
N LEU A 104 13.25 4.06 -0.57
CA LEU A 104 12.54 2.77 -0.54
C LEU A 104 13.39 1.63 -1.12
N LEU A 105 14.02 1.83 -2.28
CA LEU A 105 14.85 0.81 -2.91
C LEU A 105 16.10 0.45 -2.08
N LEU A 106 16.69 1.43 -1.40
CA LEU A 106 17.81 1.19 -0.48
C LEU A 106 17.35 0.35 0.71
N ARG A 107 16.24 0.73 1.34
CA ARG A 107 15.64 -0.01 2.44
C ARG A 107 15.32 -1.46 2.04
N MET A 108 14.85 -1.72 0.81
CA MET A 108 14.56 -3.08 0.32
C MET A 108 15.77 -4.02 0.40
N LYS A 109 16.99 -3.48 0.41
CA LYS A 109 18.23 -4.26 0.46
C LYS A 109 18.79 -4.43 1.87
N GLU A 110 18.45 -3.51 2.77
CA GLU A 110 19.14 -3.34 4.06
C GLU A 110 18.22 -3.53 5.27
N ALA A 111 16.89 -3.57 5.08
CA ALA A 111 15.93 -3.60 6.17
C ALA A 111 16.09 -4.86 7.05
N ASP A 112 16.17 -4.63 8.35
CA ASP A 112 16.05 -5.62 9.42
C ASP A 112 14.98 -5.14 10.41
N PHE A 113 13.72 -5.43 10.10
CA PHE A 113 12.56 -4.94 10.86
C PHE A 113 12.52 -5.41 12.32
N GLU A 114 13.22 -6.51 12.68
CA GLU A 114 13.27 -6.97 14.07
C GLU A 114 14.19 -6.12 14.94
N LYS A 115 15.26 -5.59 14.32
CA LYS A 115 16.26 -4.73 14.96
C LYS A 115 16.04 -3.24 14.72
N ASP A 116 15.11 -2.88 13.84
CA ASP A 116 14.77 -1.49 13.55
C ASP A 116 14.21 -0.79 14.80
N GLN A 117 14.42 0.52 14.87
CA GLN A 117 13.84 1.40 15.90
C GLN A 117 12.64 2.19 15.36
N SER A 118 12.16 1.87 14.16
CA SER A 118 10.96 2.48 13.58
C SER A 118 9.70 2.22 14.41
N ASP A 119 8.70 3.09 14.22
CA ASP A 119 7.40 2.97 14.90
C ASP A 119 6.68 1.65 14.58
N PHE A 120 7.03 1.01 13.46
CA PHE A 120 6.51 -0.29 13.04
C PHE A 120 7.17 -1.47 13.75
N ALA A 121 8.43 -1.36 14.19
CA ALA A 121 9.22 -2.48 14.69
C ALA A 121 8.57 -3.20 15.89
N GLY A 122 7.89 -2.45 16.76
CA GLY A 122 7.14 -3.01 17.88
C GLY A 122 6.00 -3.94 17.43
N TYR A 123 5.21 -3.48 16.46
CA TYR A 123 4.11 -4.27 15.90
C TYR A 123 4.62 -5.45 15.06
N TYR A 124 5.66 -5.23 14.24
CA TYR A 124 6.26 -6.30 13.44
C TYR A 124 6.77 -7.46 14.32
N ARG A 125 7.42 -7.16 15.46
CA ARG A 125 7.83 -8.20 16.42
C ARG A 125 6.65 -8.94 17.05
N PHE A 126 5.57 -8.23 17.34
CA PHE A 126 4.37 -8.85 17.91
C PHE A 126 3.72 -9.82 16.91
N ILE A 127 3.59 -9.41 15.65
CA ILE A 127 2.91 -10.22 14.64
C ILE A 127 3.76 -11.42 14.21
N THR A 128 5.09 -11.31 14.11
CA THR A 128 5.95 -12.46 13.76
C THR A 128 6.05 -13.52 14.86
N GLN A 129 5.67 -13.19 16.10
CA GLN A 129 5.53 -14.14 17.20
C GLN A 129 4.20 -14.91 17.17
N THR A 130 3.18 -14.36 16.51
CA THR A 130 1.82 -14.87 16.50
C THR A 130 1.41 -15.47 15.15
N GLU A 131 2.05 -15.03 14.07
CA GLU A 131 1.69 -15.36 12.69
C GLU A 131 2.96 -15.69 11.88
N ASP A 132 3.17 -16.99 11.62
CA ASP A 132 4.38 -17.47 10.93
C ASP A 132 4.48 -16.97 9.48
N TYR A 133 3.35 -16.73 8.81
CA TYR A 133 3.34 -16.29 7.41
C TYR A 133 4.00 -14.93 7.21
N VAL A 134 4.03 -14.05 8.22
CA VAL A 134 4.63 -12.72 8.10
C VAL A 134 6.14 -12.81 7.88
N LYS A 135 6.79 -13.87 8.36
CA LYS A 135 8.23 -14.11 8.16
C LYS A 135 8.60 -14.29 6.69
N GLU A 136 7.64 -14.71 5.86
CA GLU A 136 7.84 -14.93 4.43
C GLU A 136 7.84 -13.64 3.61
N ALA A 137 7.25 -12.55 4.14
CA ALA A 137 7.16 -11.26 3.45
C ALA A 137 8.54 -10.72 3.01
N SER A 138 9.56 -10.88 3.85
CA SER A 138 10.93 -10.40 3.54
C SER A 138 11.71 -11.29 2.56
N LYS A 139 11.14 -12.40 2.08
CA LYS A 139 11.87 -13.44 1.32
C LYS A 139 11.87 -13.22 -0.19
N ASP A 140 11.07 -12.28 -0.69
CA ASP A 140 11.06 -11.84 -2.09
C ASP A 140 10.85 -10.32 -2.19
N SER A 141 10.93 -9.80 -3.42
CA SER A 141 10.90 -8.34 -3.65
C SER A 141 9.51 -7.76 -3.48
N GLU A 142 8.47 -8.54 -3.72
CA GLU A 142 7.06 -8.17 -3.60
C GLU A 142 6.70 -7.91 -2.14
N GLY A 143 6.93 -8.89 -1.27
CA GLY A 143 6.66 -8.71 0.15
C GLY A 143 7.57 -7.66 0.78
N MET A 144 8.82 -7.55 0.32
CA MET A 144 9.75 -6.53 0.81
C MET A 144 9.32 -5.10 0.44
N LEU A 145 8.85 -4.87 -0.80
CA LEU A 145 8.34 -3.57 -1.19
C LEU A 145 7.11 -3.18 -0.35
N ALA A 146 6.18 -4.12 -0.19
CA ALA A 146 4.97 -3.91 0.61
C ALA A 146 5.32 -3.57 2.07
N LEU A 147 6.21 -4.34 2.71
CA LEU A 147 6.61 -4.10 4.10
C LEU A 147 7.27 -2.73 4.32
N ILE A 148 8.15 -2.31 3.41
CA ILE A 148 8.86 -1.03 3.55
C ILE A 148 7.92 0.14 3.30
N TYR A 149 7.04 0.01 2.32
CA TYR A 149 5.99 0.99 2.11
C TYR A 149 5.12 1.14 3.37
N ILE A 150 4.67 0.02 3.95
CA ILE A 150 3.86 0.01 5.18
C ILE A 150 4.61 0.65 6.35
N GLU A 151 5.87 0.26 6.57
CA GLU A 151 6.72 0.85 7.61
C GLU A 151 6.85 2.37 7.45
N LYS A 152 7.15 2.82 6.22
CA LYS A 152 7.36 4.24 5.94
C LYS A 152 6.07 5.02 6.13
N LEU A 153 4.93 4.47 5.68
CA LEU A 153 3.61 5.04 5.89
C LEU A 153 3.32 5.19 7.38
N ILE A 154 3.53 4.15 8.20
CA ILE A 154 3.35 4.23 9.66
C ILE A 154 4.21 5.34 10.26
N SER A 155 5.48 5.43 9.84
CA SER A 155 6.41 6.45 10.36
C SER A 155 5.95 7.88 10.01
N ILE A 156 5.44 8.09 8.79
CA ILE A 156 4.85 9.37 8.36
C ILE A 156 3.63 9.72 9.24
N ILE A 157 2.73 8.76 9.44
CA ILE A 157 1.52 8.94 10.25
C ILE A 157 1.88 9.28 11.71
N MET A 158 2.80 8.53 12.30
CA MET A 158 3.23 8.70 13.69
C MET A 158 3.98 10.02 13.92
N LYS A 159 4.79 10.46 12.95
CA LYS A 159 5.45 11.77 12.99
C LYS A 159 4.42 12.91 13.03
N ALA A 160 3.36 12.82 12.24
CA ALA A 160 2.27 13.79 12.22
C ALA A 160 1.34 13.69 13.45
N ASN A 161 1.21 12.49 14.05
CA ASN A 161 0.23 12.19 15.09
C ASN A 161 0.87 11.52 16.33
N LYS A 162 1.82 12.20 16.97
CA LYS A 162 2.67 11.63 18.06
C LYS A 162 1.92 11.13 19.29
N GLU A 163 0.67 11.54 19.51
CA GLU A 163 -0.15 11.11 20.64
C GLU A 163 -0.79 9.74 20.42
N GLN A 164 -0.74 9.21 19.20
CA GLN A 164 -1.34 7.93 18.86
C GLN A 164 -0.54 6.74 19.38
N ASN A 165 -1.23 5.62 19.59
CA ASN A 165 -0.59 4.37 19.96
C ASN A 165 -0.01 3.68 18.70
N SER A 166 1.31 3.57 18.64
CA SER A 166 2.02 2.99 17.48
C SER A 166 1.65 1.54 17.17
N LEU A 167 1.28 0.72 18.17
CA LEU A 167 0.82 -0.64 17.92
C LEU A 167 -0.53 -0.67 17.21
N ARG A 168 -1.46 0.22 17.61
CA ARG A 168 -2.77 0.31 16.97
C ARG A 168 -2.67 0.87 15.55
N VAL A 169 -1.88 1.92 15.37
CA VAL A 169 -1.59 2.48 14.03
C VAL A 169 -0.93 1.42 13.16
N GLY A 170 0.08 0.71 13.71
CA GLY A 170 0.77 -0.37 13.03
C GLY A 170 -0.16 -1.47 12.56
N GLU A 171 -1.08 -1.94 13.42
CA GLU A 171 -2.06 -2.97 13.08
C GLU A 171 -2.99 -2.54 11.95
N VAL A 172 -3.63 -1.39 12.08
CA VAL A 172 -4.59 -0.90 11.09
C VAL A 172 -3.92 -0.71 9.73
N VAL A 173 -2.77 -0.04 9.71
CA VAL A 173 -2.06 0.26 8.47
C VAL A 173 -1.55 -1.02 7.84
N PHE A 174 -0.90 -1.89 8.62
CA PHE A 174 -0.40 -3.17 8.11
C PHE A 174 -1.52 -3.99 7.48
N VAL A 175 -2.63 -4.18 8.18
CA VAL A 175 -3.72 -5.04 7.68
C VAL A 175 -4.36 -4.48 6.41
N ASN A 176 -4.67 -3.17 6.37
CA ASN A 176 -5.31 -2.57 5.20
C ASN A 176 -4.38 -2.56 3.99
N LEU A 177 -3.11 -2.16 4.18
CA LEU A 177 -2.19 -2.01 3.07
C LEU A 177 -1.67 -3.36 2.57
N THR A 178 -1.47 -4.36 3.43
CA THR A 178 -1.17 -5.72 2.97
C THR A 178 -2.30 -6.27 2.10
N ALA A 179 -3.56 -6.01 2.45
CA ALA A 179 -4.70 -6.43 1.63
C ALA A 179 -4.72 -5.71 0.26
N ALA A 180 -4.41 -4.41 0.21
CA ALA A 180 -4.30 -3.66 -1.05
C ALA A 180 -3.17 -4.22 -1.94
N TRP A 181 -1.99 -4.44 -1.36
CA TRP A 181 -0.86 -5.08 -2.06
C TRP A 181 -1.19 -6.48 -2.56
N ALA A 182 -1.95 -7.27 -1.78
CA ALA A 182 -2.40 -8.59 -2.21
C ALA A 182 -3.25 -8.50 -3.49
N LEU A 183 -4.17 -7.54 -3.59
CA LEU A 183 -4.99 -7.31 -4.77
C LEU A 183 -4.14 -6.91 -5.98
N ILE A 184 -3.23 -5.95 -5.79
CA ILE A 184 -2.28 -5.48 -6.83
C ILE A 184 -1.49 -6.66 -7.41
N TYR A 185 -0.88 -7.49 -6.55
CA TYR A 185 -0.05 -8.61 -7.00
C TYR A 185 -0.88 -9.76 -7.60
N LYS A 186 -2.11 -9.99 -7.11
CA LYS A 186 -3.03 -10.95 -7.72
C LYS A 186 -3.46 -10.50 -9.12
N GLU A 187 -3.71 -9.21 -9.33
CA GLU A 187 -4.03 -8.65 -10.65
C GLU A 187 -2.83 -8.78 -11.62
N LEU A 188 -1.63 -8.42 -11.16
CA LEU A 188 -0.40 -8.51 -11.97
C LEU A 188 -0.03 -9.95 -12.36
N TYR A 189 0.00 -10.87 -11.39
CA TYR A 189 0.55 -12.21 -11.58
C TYR A 189 -0.49 -13.28 -11.91
N GLY A 190 -1.77 -13.01 -11.62
CA GLY A 190 -2.85 -13.98 -11.75
C GLY A 190 -2.53 -15.29 -11.02
N PRO A 191 -2.67 -16.47 -11.66
CA PRO A 191 -2.39 -17.76 -11.03
C PRO A 191 -0.96 -17.95 -10.52
N ARG A 192 0.01 -17.15 -11.01
CA ARG A 192 1.41 -17.24 -10.57
C ARG A 192 1.66 -16.62 -9.21
N PHE A 193 0.70 -15.85 -8.68
CA PHE A 193 0.77 -15.22 -7.37
C PHE A 193 1.12 -16.23 -6.25
N VAL A 194 0.50 -17.41 -6.26
CA VAL A 194 0.73 -18.48 -5.26
C VAL A 194 2.17 -19.00 -5.25
N GLY A 195 2.93 -18.75 -6.33
CA GLY A 195 4.35 -19.12 -6.42
C GLY A 195 5.30 -18.12 -5.75
N LEU A 196 4.82 -16.94 -5.35
CA LEU A 196 5.60 -15.97 -4.58
C LEU A 196 5.86 -16.50 -3.18
N ARG A 197 7.05 -16.23 -2.63
CA ARG A 197 7.35 -16.62 -1.24
C ARG A 197 6.48 -15.85 -0.26
N SER A 198 6.19 -14.58 -0.56
CA SER A 198 5.32 -13.71 0.21
C SER A 198 3.81 -13.96 0.00
N SER A 199 3.40 -14.90 -0.87
CA SER A 199 1.97 -15.22 -1.05
C SER A 199 1.25 -15.58 0.26
N PRO A 200 1.80 -16.44 1.14
CA PRO A 200 1.16 -16.75 2.42
C PRO A 200 1.02 -15.52 3.32
N TYR A 201 1.96 -14.58 3.25
CA TYR A 201 1.89 -13.31 3.98
C TYR A 201 0.68 -12.48 3.56
N PHE A 202 0.46 -12.35 2.25
CA PHE A 202 -0.68 -11.61 1.71
C PHE A 202 -2.01 -12.31 1.96
N GLU A 203 -2.06 -13.64 1.85
CA GLU A 203 -3.28 -14.43 2.08
C GLU A 203 -3.67 -14.48 3.57
N GLY A 204 -2.70 -14.59 4.48
CA GLY A 204 -2.97 -14.65 5.92
C GLY A 204 -3.66 -13.39 6.48
N VAL A 205 -3.39 -12.23 5.87
CA VAL A 205 -3.98 -10.96 6.30
C VAL A 205 -5.42 -10.78 5.82
N GLU A 206 -5.91 -11.53 4.82
CA GLU A 206 -7.31 -11.40 4.35
C GLU A 206 -8.32 -11.73 5.45
N GLU A 207 -8.06 -12.75 6.27
CA GLU A 207 -8.92 -13.10 7.40
C GLU A 207 -8.86 -12.06 8.51
N ALA A 208 -7.67 -11.56 8.85
CA ALA A 208 -7.49 -10.51 9.84
C ALA A 208 -8.17 -9.19 9.40
N ALA A 209 -8.02 -8.81 8.12
CA ALA A 209 -8.69 -7.68 7.51
C ALA A 209 -10.21 -7.83 7.53
N SER A 210 -10.72 -9.02 7.25
CA SER A 210 -12.15 -9.31 7.31
C SER A 210 -12.72 -9.16 8.72
N ARG A 211 -12.02 -9.68 9.75
CA ARG A 211 -12.44 -9.50 11.15
C ARG A 211 -12.45 -8.03 11.54
N ILE A 212 -11.35 -7.32 11.28
CA ILE A 212 -11.22 -5.90 11.59
C ILE A 212 -12.37 -5.14 10.92
N ARG A 213 -12.62 -5.32 9.62
CA ARG A 213 -13.74 -4.70 8.88
C ARG A 213 -15.14 -5.02 9.44
N CYS A 214 -15.35 -6.18 10.05
CA CYS A 214 -16.63 -6.52 10.68
C CYS A 214 -16.87 -5.71 11.96
N GLU A 215 -15.83 -5.40 12.73
CA GLU A 215 -15.90 -4.60 13.95
C GLU A 215 -16.28 -3.11 13.69
N ILE A 216 -16.20 -2.63 12.45
CA ILE A 216 -16.64 -1.27 12.05
C ILE A 216 -18.14 -1.18 11.77
N ASN A 217 -18.74 -2.27 11.28
CA ASN A 217 -20.13 -2.28 10.81
C ASN A 217 -21.13 -2.63 11.92
N GLU A 218 -20.64 -2.85 13.16
CA GLU A 218 -21.41 -3.00 14.39
C GLU A 218 -21.36 -1.73 15.24
#